data_AF-A0A139TQM9-F1
#
_entry.id   AF-A0A139TQM9-F1
#
_cell.length_a   1.000
_cell.length_b   1.000
_cell.length_c   1.000
_cell.angle_alpha   90.00
_cell.angle_beta   90.00
_cell.angle_gamma   90.00
#
_symmetry.space_group_name_H-M   'P 1'
#
loop_
_entity.id
_entity.type
_entity.pdbx_description
1 polymer ?
#
loop_
_entity_poly.entity_id
_entity_poly.type
_entity_poly.pdbx_seq_one_letter_code
_entity_poly.pdbx_strand_id
1 'polypeptide(L)'
;MKTLLLFLSLSCLGAAADKAPPPPLCHLEFDSFSLGVNSTTKEPYCILSLNGRPLEHLSVVSISKERPSDLSVTDSTGKTYALNQVLIEPTGEKEWNREKEFHLRFFLSEWPSEHAEWLRIRGNVSVVCIKASSLDPMEVDLLHPGEAEIPVVGNDIPQDDVVDPAQTEFLTLSVDKSKIRKEGDYQWKFSLGHRDSFPYCGMELEDMQGRPIPFKHFTGGMCSGGGGTTCSEFFILTRPYERLKVRILYADPRNIEIRQVPVDISVGMGGLLNKGKVFPAE
;
A
#
# COMPACT_ATOMS: atom_id res chain seq x y z
N MET A 1 4.16 5.37 62.97
CA MET A 1 3.05 6.27 62.59
C MET A 1 2.80 6.07 61.11
N LYS A 2 1.63 5.51 60.74
CA LYS A 2 1.26 5.19 59.36
C LYS A 2 0.36 6.30 58.82
N THR A 3 0.79 6.98 57.77
CA THR A 3 0.03 8.04 57.13
C THR A 3 -1.00 7.42 56.18
N LEU A 4 -2.27 7.70 56.47
CA LEU A 4 -3.45 7.25 55.73
C LEU A 4 -3.62 8.14 54.48
N LEU A 5 -3.48 7.57 53.28
CA LEU A 5 -3.81 8.24 52.02
C LEU A 5 -5.31 8.04 51.73
N LEU A 6 -6.08 9.13 51.80
CA LEU A 6 -7.46 9.21 51.35
C LEU A 6 -7.48 9.26 49.81
N PHE A 7 -7.95 8.19 49.17
CA PHE A 7 -8.34 8.21 47.76
C PHE A 7 -9.75 8.79 47.65
N LEU A 8 -9.87 10.03 47.18
CA LEU A 8 -11.13 10.56 46.67
C LEU A 8 -11.38 9.98 45.27
N SER A 9 -12.22 8.96 45.21
CA SER A 9 -12.82 8.50 43.96
C SER A 9 -13.88 9.52 43.52
N LEU A 10 -13.53 10.43 42.60
CA LEU A 10 -14.55 11.15 41.83
C LEU A 10 -15.14 10.19 40.81
N SER A 11 -16.25 9.57 41.21
CA SER A 11 -17.21 8.95 40.31
C SER A 11 -17.96 10.04 39.55
N CYS A 12 -17.60 10.26 38.29
CA CYS A 12 -18.47 10.92 37.32
C CYS A 12 -19.28 9.82 36.61
N LEU A 13 -20.59 9.81 36.87
CA LEU A 13 -21.56 9.00 36.14
C LEU A 13 -21.44 9.29 34.64
N GLY A 14 -21.38 8.22 33.84
CA GLY A 14 -21.46 8.29 32.38
C GLY A 14 -22.79 8.88 31.94
N ALA A 15 -22.74 10.09 31.43
CA ALA A 15 -23.83 10.68 30.66
C ALA A 15 -23.82 10.05 29.27
N ALA A 16 -24.97 9.48 28.90
CA ALA A 16 -25.43 9.12 27.56
C ALA A 16 -24.49 8.25 26.71
N ALA A 17 -25.04 7.13 26.24
CA ALA A 17 -24.56 6.40 25.09
C ALA A 17 -24.60 7.31 23.85
N ASP A 18 -23.61 8.18 23.72
CA ASP A 18 -23.21 8.67 22.42
C ASP A 18 -22.66 7.46 21.69
N LYS A 19 -23.36 7.08 20.61
CA LYS A 19 -22.89 6.04 19.70
C LYS A 19 -21.43 6.32 19.44
N ALA A 20 -20.54 5.42 19.89
CA ALA A 20 -19.14 5.48 19.50
C ALA A 20 -19.12 5.73 17.99
N PRO A 21 -18.38 6.75 17.50
CA PRO A 21 -18.28 6.98 16.07
C PRO A 21 -17.95 5.64 15.42
N PRO A 22 -18.56 5.33 14.25
CA PRO A 22 -18.23 4.08 13.56
C PRO A 22 -16.71 3.97 13.50
N PRO A 23 -16.14 2.78 13.77
CA PRO A 23 -14.70 2.61 13.80
C PRO A 23 -14.10 3.21 12.51
N PRO A 24 -12.99 3.95 12.62
CA PRO A 24 -12.43 4.66 11.47
C PRO A 24 -12.24 3.69 10.31
N LEU A 25 -12.67 4.11 9.11
CA LEU A 25 -12.63 3.33 7.86
C LEU A 25 -11.21 2.89 7.46
N CYS A 26 -10.20 3.46 8.11
CA CYS A 26 -8.78 3.13 8.02
C CYS A 26 -8.13 3.58 9.35
N HIS A 27 -7.43 2.68 10.04
CA HIS A 27 -6.61 3.09 11.19
C HIS A 27 -5.37 3.82 10.65
N LEU A 28 -5.08 5.01 11.18
CA LEU A 28 -3.87 5.77 10.87
C LEU A 28 -2.97 5.82 12.10
N GLU A 29 -1.70 5.51 11.91
CA GLU A 29 -0.66 5.55 12.93
C GLU A 29 0.44 6.52 12.52
N PHE A 30 1.03 7.20 13.49
CA PHE A 30 2.22 8.01 13.24
C PHE A 30 3.38 7.10 12.83
N ASP A 31 4.06 7.45 11.74
CA ASP A 31 5.25 6.75 11.27
C ASP A 31 6.50 7.57 11.60
N SER A 32 6.60 8.75 11.00
CA SER A 32 7.83 9.54 11.07
C SER A 32 7.56 11.03 10.84
N PHE A 33 8.51 11.84 11.33
CA PHE A 33 8.54 13.28 11.12
C PHE A 33 9.97 13.67 10.76
N SER A 34 10.14 14.37 9.64
CA SER A 34 11.45 14.74 9.10
C SER A 34 11.51 16.21 8.73
N LEU A 35 12.62 16.85 9.10
CA LEU A 35 12.98 18.19 8.69
C LEU A 35 14.28 18.15 7.92
N GLY A 36 14.36 18.90 6.84
CA GLY A 36 15.59 19.01 6.07
C GLY A 36 15.64 20.25 5.22
N VAL A 37 16.72 20.36 4.45
CA VAL A 37 16.91 21.38 3.43
C VAL A 37 17.23 20.65 2.13
N ASN A 38 16.55 21.00 1.06
CA ASN A 38 16.82 20.44 -0.26
C ASN A 38 18.27 20.79 -0.66
N SER A 39 19.07 19.79 -0.99
CA SER A 39 20.49 19.97 -1.30
C SER A 39 20.72 20.87 -2.51
N THR A 40 19.79 20.85 -3.47
CA THR A 40 19.83 21.61 -4.73
C THR A 40 19.19 22.99 -4.57
N THR A 41 17.91 23.06 -4.15
CA THR A 41 17.18 24.34 -4.10
C THR A 41 17.53 25.17 -2.86
N LYS A 42 18.18 24.56 -1.85
CA LYS A 42 18.44 25.15 -0.52
C LYS A 42 17.18 25.54 0.24
N GLU A 43 16.01 25.07 -0.20
CA GLU A 43 14.74 25.35 0.46
C GLU A 43 14.50 24.38 1.61
N PRO A 44 14.00 24.86 2.77
CA PRO A 44 13.60 24.00 3.85
C PRO A 44 12.40 23.12 3.43
N TYR A 45 12.35 21.91 3.96
CA TYR A 45 11.17 21.05 3.84
C TYR A 45 10.85 20.39 5.18
N CYS A 46 9.57 20.05 5.32
CA CYS A 46 9.04 19.26 6.42
C CYS A 46 8.15 18.15 5.85
N ILE A 47 8.35 16.93 6.32
CA ILE A 47 7.60 15.74 5.92
C ILE A 47 7.02 15.10 7.16
N LEU A 48 5.70 14.93 7.18
CA LEU A 48 5.00 14.08 8.13
C LEU A 48 4.56 12.80 7.42
N SER A 49 4.84 11.63 8.00
CA SER A 49 4.43 10.33 7.48
C SER A 49 3.48 9.64 8.46
N LEU A 50 2.40 9.06 7.94
CA LEU A 50 1.49 8.18 8.66
C LEU A 50 1.40 6.82 7.96
N ASN A 51 1.21 5.76 8.74
CA ASN A 51 0.89 4.43 8.25
C ASN A 51 -0.62 4.22 8.33
N GLY A 52 -1.23 3.78 7.24
CA GLY A 52 -2.65 3.49 7.14
C GLY A 52 -2.91 2.02 6.88
N ARG A 53 -3.93 1.45 7.53
CA ARG A 53 -4.40 0.08 7.28
C ARG A 53 -5.80 0.10 6.66
N PRO A 54 -5.96 -0.24 5.36
CA PRO A 54 -7.25 -0.33 4.72
C PRO A 54 -8.00 -1.56 5.23
N LEU A 55 -9.33 -1.45 5.26
CA LEU A 55 -10.20 -2.58 5.59
C LEU A 55 -10.10 -3.69 4.52
N GLU A 56 -10.30 -4.92 4.97
CA GLU A 56 -10.04 -6.20 4.29
C GLU A 56 -10.17 -6.21 2.75
N HIS A 57 -9.18 -6.82 2.09
CA HIS A 57 -9.08 -7.11 0.65
C HIS A 57 -8.91 -5.93 -0.33
N LEU A 58 -8.91 -4.68 0.13
CA LEU A 58 -8.69 -3.51 -0.74
C LEU A 58 -7.21 -3.16 -0.89
N SER A 59 -6.75 -2.98 -2.14
CA SER A 59 -5.42 -2.44 -2.43
C SER A 59 -5.48 -0.92 -2.58
N VAL A 60 -4.51 -0.20 -2.02
CA VAL A 60 -4.39 1.25 -2.19
C VAL A 60 -3.54 1.57 -3.43
N VAL A 61 -4.00 2.53 -4.22
CA VAL A 61 -3.29 3.01 -5.40
C VAL A 61 -2.35 4.14 -5.01
N SER A 62 -1.17 4.19 -5.63
CA SER A 62 -0.26 5.31 -5.48
C SER A 62 -0.89 6.58 -6.05
N ILE A 63 -1.00 7.64 -5.23
CA ILE A 63 -1.56 8.92 -5.63
C ILE A 63 -0.65 10.04 -5.15
N SER A 64 -0.36 10.98 -6.04
CA SER A 64 0.22 12.27 -5.70
C SER A 64 -0.82 13.36 -5.94
N LYS A 65 -1.22 14.07 -4.88
CA LYS A 65 -2.10 15.24 -4.96
C LYS A 65 -1.29 16.48 -4.63
N GLU A 66 -1.15 17.38 -5.60
CA GLU A 66 -0.55 18.70 -5.38
C GLU A 66 -1.56 19.64 -4.71
N ARG A 67 -1.06 20.48 -3.81
CA ARG A 67 -1.77 21.56 -3.13
C ARG A 67 -3.19 21.20 -2.67
N PRO A 68 -3.35 20.18 -1.83
CA PRO A 68 -4.68 19.76 -1.37
C PRO A 68 -5.32 20.85 -0.51
N SER A 69 -6.49 21.32 -0.93
CA SER A 69 -7.29 22.33 -0.23
C SER A 69 -8.07 21.80 0.97
N ASP A 70 -8.26 20.48 1.03
CA ASP A 70 -9.15 19.82 2.01
C ASP A 70 -8.44 19.51 3.34
N LEU A 71 -7.19 19.96 3.46
CA LEU A 71 -6.31 19.76 4.60
C LEU A 71 -5.83 21.10 5.12
N SER A 72 -5.83 21.23 6.44
CA SER A 72 -5.29 22.35 7.17
C SER A 72 -4.08 21.89 7.97
N VAL A 73 -3.01 22.69 7.96
CA VAL A 73 -1.82 22.44 8.76
C VAL A 73 -1.57 23.66 9.62
N THR A 74 -1.47 23.46 10.93
CA THR A 74 -1.28 24.53 11.91
C THR A 74 -0.25 24.12 12.94
N ASP A 75 0.49 25.08 13.49
CA ASP A 75 1.36 24.84 14.64
C ASP A 75 0.80 25.45 15.94
N SER A 76 1.50 25.21 17.04
CA SER A 76 1.15 25.72 18.37
C SER A 76 1.21 27.25 18.50
N THR A 77 1.86 27.94 17.56
CA THR A 77 1.90 29.41 17.52
C THR A 77 0.70 30.00 16.78
N GLY A 78 -0.15 29.15 16.19
CA GLY A 78 -1.29 29.54 15.37
C GLY A 78 -0.92 29.81 13.92
N LYS A 79 0.33 29.59 13.50
CA LYS A 79 0.74 29.74 12.11
C LYS A 79 0.13 28.62 11.27
N THR A 80 -0.47 29.00 10.15
CA THR A 80 -1.00 28.08 9.14
C THR A 80 0.02 27.85 8.03
N TYR A 81 0.09 26.62 7.54
CA TYR A 81 1.01 26.22 6.48
C TYR A 81 0.25 25.80 5.23
N ALA A 82 0.78 26.17 4.07
CA ALA A 82 0.34 25.60 2.81
C ALA A 82 0.94 24.21 2.64
N LEU A 83 0.09 23.22 2.36
CA LEU A 83 0.56 21.89 2.04
C LEU A 83 0.86 21.83 0.54
N ASN A 84 2.08 21.41 0.18
CA ASN A 84 2.49 21.36 -1.22
C ASN A 84 2.02 20.12 -1.93
N GLN A 85 2.09 19.00 -1.22
CA GLN A 85 1.83 17.69 -1.79
C GLN A 85 1.38 16.73 -0.69
N VAL A 86 0.43 15.86 -1.04
CA VAL A 86 0.16 14.62 -0.31
C VAL A 86 0.45 13.47 -1.24
N LEU A 87 1.28 12.56 -0.74
CA LEU A 87 1.64 11.34 -1.43
C LEU A 87 1.05 10.16 -0.65
N ILE A 88 0.30 9.33 -1.35
CA ILE A 88 -0.27 8.08 -0.85
C ILE A 88 0.48 6.98 -1.58
N GLU A 89 1.16 6.10 -0.85
CA GLU A 89 1.98 5.04 -1.43
C GLU A 89 1.65 3.71 -0.74
N PRO A 90 1.35 2.62 -1.46
CA PRO A 90 1.30 1.31 -0.85
C PRO A 90 2.69 0.97 -0.26
N THR A 91 2.70 0.33 0.91
CA THR A 91 3.95 -0.20 1.47
C THR A 91 4.46 -1.36 0.62
N GLY A 92 5.72 -1.30 0.20
CA GLY A 92 6.38 -2.39 -0.50
C GLY A 92 6.77 -3.51 0.47
N GLU A 93 6.11 -4.66 0.33
CA GLU A 93 6.49 -6.02 0.73
C GLU A 93 7.30 -6.24 2.02
N LYS A 94 6.63 -6.73 3.07
CA LYS A 94 7.14 -7.84 3.88
C LYS A 94 5.97 -8.72 4.30
N GLU A 95 5.86 -9.85 3.63
CA GLU A 95 4.92 -10.93 3.95
C GLU A 95 3.45 -10.56 3.73
N TRP A 96 2.77 -11.31 2.86
CA TRP A 96 1.31 -11.25 2.74
C TRP A 96 0.64 -11.86 3.98
N ASN A 97 0.88 -11.27 5.13
CA ASN A 97 -0.03 -11.30 6.26
C ASN A 97 -0.96 -10.10 6.12
N ARG A 98 -1.81 -10.09 5.07
CA ARG A 98 -3.13 -9.41 4.95
C ARG A 98 -3.35 -7.98 5.49
N GLU A 99 -2.34 -7.29 5.99
CA GLU A 99 -2.36 -5.91 6.42
C GLU A 99 -1.71 -5.11 5.30
N LYS A 100 -2.51 -4.73 4.31
CA LYS A 100 -2.08 -3.94 3.15
C LYS A 100 -1.80 -2.50 3.58
N GLU A 101 -0.73 -2.26 4.32
CA GLU A 101 -0.44 -0.91 4.82
C GLU A 101 -0.13 0.06 3.67
N PHE A 102 -0.41 1.34 3.85
CA PHE A 102 0.01 2.41 2.95
C PHE A 102 0.59 3.56 3.75
N HIS A 103 1.52 4.29 3.14
CA HIS A 103 2.07 5.51 3.68
C HIS A 103 1.28 6.72 3.18
N LEU A 104 0.96 7.63 4.08
CA LEU A 104 0.53 9.00 3.79
C LEU A 104 1.67 9.94 4.13
N ARG A 105 2.23 10.63 3.13
CA ARG A 105 3.29 11.63 3.32
C ARG A 105 2.77 13.01 2.99
N PHE A 106 2.89 13.93 3.95
CA PHE A 106 2.47 15.32 3.84
C PHE A 106 3.71 16.20 3.70
N PHE A 107 3.83 16.92 2.58
CA PHE A 107 5.00 17.75 2.27
C PHE A 107 4.72 19.24 2.43
N LEU A 108 5.59 19.90 3.18
CA LEU A 108 5.58 21.35 3.46
C LEU A 108 6.90 21.96 2.95
N SER A 109 6.85 23.15 2.34
CA SER A 109 8.03 23.89 1.82
C SER A 109 8.67 24.82 2.84
N GLU A 110 8.27 24.70 4.09
CA GLU A 110 8.86 25.48 5.16
C GLU A 110 8.90 24.68 6.45
N TRP A 111 9.83 25.06 7.32
CA TRP A 111 9.88 24.50 8.66
C TRP A 111 8.77 25.08 9.53
N PRO A 112 8.30 24.30 10.52
CA PRO A 112 7.46 24.84 11.58
C PRO A 112 8.15 26.02 12.28
N SER A 113 7.34 26.86 12.95
CA SER A 113 7.85 27.99 13.73
C SER A 113 8.88 27.50 14.74
N GLU A 114 9.90 28.33 15.00
CA GLU A 114 10.97 27.98 15.93
C GLU A 114 10.47 27.74 17.36
N HIS A 115 9.34 28.39 17.70
CA HIS A 115 8.64 28.25 18.97
C HIS A 115 7.44 27.29 18.90
N ALA A 116 7.29 26.56 17.79
CA ALA A 116 6.25 25.54 17.68
C ALA A 116 6.58 24.34 18.57
N GLU A 117 5.68 24.03 19.49
CA GLU A 117 5.75 22.83 20.34
C GLU A 117 5.09 21.63 19.65
N TRP A 118 4.14 21.89 18.75
CA TRP A 118 3.45 20.89 17.97
C TRP A 118 3.08 21.38 16.58
N LEU A 119 2.89 20.43 15.66
CA LEU A 119 2.30 20.60 14.34
C LEU A 119 1.07 19.70 14.22
N ARG A 120 -0.06 20.23 13.76
CA ARG A 120 -1.32 19.49 13.59
C ARG A 120 -1.77 19.52 12.14
N ILE A 121 -2.08 18.35 11.59
CA ILE A 121 -2.73 18.20 10.28
C ILE A 121 -4.16 17.75 10.52
N ARG A 122 -5.12 18.47 9.92
CA ARG A 122 -6.54 18.19 10.05
C ARG A 122 -7.28 18.31 8.72
N GLY A 123 -8.11 17.33 8.39
CA GLY A 123 -9.00 17.35 7.23
C GLY A 123 -9.31 15.93 6.73
N ASN A 124 -9.62 15.79 5.44
CA ASN A 124 -9.89 14.49 4.82
C ASN A 124 -8.91 14.23 3.67
N VAL A 125 -8.43 12.99 3.59
CA VAL A 125 -7.61 12.50 2.48
C VAL A 125 -8.44 11.52 1.65
N SER A 126 -8.57 11.78 0.36
CA SER A 126 -9.15 10.83 -0.60
C SER A 126 -8.16 9.70 -0.88
N VAL A 127 -8.40 8.52 -0.32
CA VAL A 127 -7.65 7.30 -0.64
C VAL A 127 -8.40 6.54 -1.71
N VAL A 128 -7.75 6.25 -2.84
CA VAL A 128 -8.33 5.39 -3.89
C VAL A 128 -7.98 3.95 -3.55
N CYS A 129 -9.02 3.18 -3.32
CA CYS A 129 -8.98 1.76 -3.04
C CYS A 129 -9.48 0.99 -4.26
N ILE A 130 -8.89 -0.16 -4.53
CA ILE A 130 -9.35 -1.07 -5.58
C ILE A 130 -9.56 -2.44 -4.96
N LYS A 131 -10.74 -3.01 -5.19
CA LYS A 131 -10.95 -4.44 -5.02
C LYS A 131 -10.48 -5.13 -6.29
N ALA A 132 -9.43 -5.95 -6.16
CA ALA A 132 -8.93 -6.71 -7.31
C ALA A 132 -10.01 -7.66 -7.84
N SER A 133 -10.18 -7.66 -9.15
CA SER A 133 -10.86 -8.73 -9.88
C SER A 133 -9.84 -9.84 -10.19
N SER A 134 -10.35 -11.01 -10.57
CA SER A 134 -9.50 -12.12 -10.98
C SER A 134 -9.93 -12.67 -12.32
N LEU A 135 -8.95 -13.08 -13.12
CA LEU A 135 -9.21 -13.99 -14.24
C LEU A 135 -9.58 -15.38 -13.71
N ASP A 136 -10.16 -16.22 -14.58
CA ASP A 136 -10.41 -17.62 -14.25
C ASP A 136 -9.10 -18.33 -13.90
N PRO A 137 -9.08 -19.18 -12.86
CA PRO A 137 -7.86 -19.87 -12.46
C PRO A 137 -7.35 -20.80 -13.56
N MET A 138 -6.07 -20.69 -13.87
CA MET A 138 -5.39 -21.56 -14.81
C MET A 138 -4.66 -22.68 -14.09
N GLU A 139 -4.78 -23.91 -14.58
CA GLU A 139 -3.99 -25.03 -14.08
C GLU A 139 -2.57 -25.01 -14.64
N VAL A 140 -1.59 -25.14 -13.75
CA VAL A 140 -0.16 -25.20 -14.08
C VAL A 140 0.39 -26.55 -13.64
N ASP A 141 1.11 -27.21 -14.55
CA ASP A 141 1.89 -28.42 -14.27
C ASP A 141 3.32 -28.05 -13.88
N LEU A 142 3.67 -28.27 -12.62
CA LEU A 142 5.00 -28.03 -12.08
C LEU A 142 5.96 -29.18 -12.41
N LEU A 143 5.49 -30.36 -12.84
CA LEU A 143 6.39 -31.42 -13.32
C LEU A 143 6.96 -31.08 -14.71
N HIS A 144 6.19 -30.34 -15.50
CA HIS A 144 6.57 -29.88 -16.83
C HIS A 144 6.45 -28.36 -16.92
N PRO A 145 7.30 -27.60 -16.20
CA PRO A 145 7.27 -26.15 -16.22
C PRO A 145 7.44 -25.63 -17.66
N GLY A 146 6.64 -24.64 -18.01
CA GLY A 146 6.61 -24.09 -19.35
C GLY A 146 5.92 -22.74 -19.39
N GLU A 147 5.71 -22.28 -20.61
CA GLU A 147 5.01 -21.03 -20.90
C GLU A 147 3.55 -21.32 -21.26
N ALA A 148 2.66 -20.47 -20.78
CA ALA A 148 1.23 -20.55 -20.98
C ALA A 148 0.67 -19.19 -21.38
N GLU A 149 -0.20 -19.17 -22.40
CA GLU A 149 -0.97 -17.99 -22.77
C GLU A 149 -2.33 -18.00 -22.07
N ILE A 150 -2.67 -16.89 -21.42
CA ILE A 150 -3.92 -16.68 -20.70
C ILE A 150 -4.71 -15.61 -21.44
N PRO A 151 -5.88 -15.93 -22.01
CA PRO A 151 -6.70 -14.92 -22.67
C PRO A 151 -7.29 -13.95 -21.65
N VAL A 152 -7.15 -12.65 -21.90
CA VAL A 152 -7.85 -11.59 -21.18
C VAL A 152 -9.24 -11.46 -21.79
N VAL A 153 -10.14 -12.40 -21.47
CA VAL A 153 -11.53 -12.27 -21.87
C VAL A 153 -12.18 -11.26 -20.94
N GLY A 154 -12.48 -10.07 -21.47
CA GLY A 154 -13.33 -9.12 -20.75
C GLY A 154 -14.69 -9.78 -20.51
N ASN A 155 -15.12 -9.85 -19.25
CA ASN A 155 -16.44 -10.37 -18.85
C ASN A 155 -17.65 -9.62 -19.48
N ASP A 156 -17.43 -8.69 -20.41
CA ASP A 156 -18.40 -7.77 -20.98
C ASP A 156 -18.59 -7.95 -22.51
N ILE A 157 -18.23 -9.09 -23.09
CA ILE A 157 -18.64 -9.39 -24.47
C ILE A 157 -19.93 -10.21 -24.39
N PRO A 158 -21.08 -9.67 -24.81
CA PRO A 158 -22.29 -10.47 -24.96
C PRO A 158 -21.95 -11.68 -25.83
N GLN A 159 -22.41 -12.88 -25.44
CA GLN A 159 -22.13 -14.15 -26.12
C GLN A 159 -22.49 -14.19 -27.63
N ASP A 160 -23.11 -13.15 -28.17
CA ASP A 160 -23.52 -13.03 -29.58
C ASP A 160 -22.52 -12.27 -30.48
N ASP A 161 -21.54 -11.53 -29.93
CA ASP A 161 -20.52 -10.89 -30.75
C ASP A 161 -19.28 -11.78 -30.85
N VAL A 162 -19.05 -12.31 -32.04
CA VAL A 162 -17.84 -13.09 -32.38
C VAL A 162 -16.62 -12.22 -32.12
N VAL A 163 -15.96 -12.46 -31.00
CA VAL A 163 -14.64 -11.86 -30.71
C VAL A 163 -13.70 -12.28 -31.82
N ASP A 164 -13.22 -11.31 -32.60
CA ASP A 164 -12.15 -11.56 -33.55
C ASP A 164 -10.94 -12.11 -32.76
N PRO A 165 -10.49 -13.36 -33.02
CA PRO A 165 -9.36 -13.94 -32.31
C PRO A 165 -8.08 -13.09 -32.43
N ALA A 166 -7.98 -12.26 -33.48
CA ALA A 166 -6.85 -11.35 -33.68
C ALA A 166 -6.82 -10.15 -32.71
N GLN A 167 -7.90 -9.88 -31.97
CA GLN A 167 -8.01 -8.79 -31.00
C GLN A 167 -7.99 -9.26 -29.54
N THR A 168 -7.91 -10.57 -29.30
CA THR A 168 -7.82 -11.11 -27.93
C THR A 168 -6.46 -10.75 -27.35
N GLU A 169 -6.44 -10.01 -26.25
CA GLU A 169 -5.22 -9.75 -25.49
C GLU A 169 -4.86 -11.01 -24.70
N PHE A 170 -3.58 -11.39 -24.73
CA PHE A 170 -3.08 -12.55 -23.98
C PHE A 170 -2.03 -12.09 -22.97
N LEU A 171 -2.06 -12.72 -21.80
CA LEU A 171 -0.97 -12.67 -20.82
C LEU A 171 -0.11 -13.92 -21.02
N THR A 172 1.20 -13.79 -20.82
CA THR A 172 2.14 -14.90 -20.93
C THR A 172 2.65 -15.26 -19.55
N LEU A 173 2.25 -16.40 -19.01
CA LEU A 173 2.75 -16.92 -17.74
C LEU A 173 3.85 -17.94 -18.00
N SER A 174 5.06 -17.65 -17.55
CA SER A 174 6.18 -18.61 -17.54
C SER A 174 6.49 -19.05 -16.12
N VAL A 175 6.77 -20.34 -15.97
CA VAL A 175 7.09 -20.93 -14.66
C VAL A 175 8.45 -21.59 -14.72
N ASP A 176 9.35 -21.16 -13.85
CA ASP A 176 10.72 -21.67 -13.77
C ASP A 176 11.01 -22.22 -12.39
N LYS A 177 11.73 -23.35 -12.35
CA LYS A 177 12.21 -23.93 -11.10
C LYS A 177 13.66 -23.51 -10.85
N SER A 178 13.89 -22.86 -9.71
CA SER A 178 15.22 -22.46 -9.27
C SER A 178 15.60 -23.15 -7.96
N LYS A 179 16.89 -23.46 -7.78
CA LYS A 179 17.41 -24.12 -6.58
C LYS A 179 17.89 -23.07 -5.58
N ILE A 180 17.36 -23.07 -4.36
CA ILE A 180 17.88 -22.21 -3.30
C ILE A 180 19.20 -22.80 -2.79
N ARG A 181 20.19 -21.94 -2.47
CA ARG A 181 21.52 -22.35 -2.00
C ARG A 181 21.54 -23.07 -0.64
N LYS A 182 20.44 -23.04 0.13
CA LYS A 182 20.28 -23.77 1.40
C LYS A 182 19.40 -25.00 1.19
N GLU A 183 19.75 -26.07 1.90
CA GLU A 183 19.33 -27.46 1.73
C GLU A 183 17.85 -27.68 1.33
N GLY A 184 17.64 -28.48 0.28
CA GLY A 184 16.36 -29.16 -0.01
C GLY A 184 15.21 -28.32 -0.60
N ASP A 185 15.21 -27.01 -0.39
CA ASP A 185 14.08 -26.15 -0.80
C ASP A 185 14.18 -25.71 -2.27
N TYR A 186 13.04 -25.82 -2.98
CA TYR A 186 12.89 -25.34 -4.35
C TYR A 186 12.11 -24.02 -4.36
N GLN A 187 12.60 -23.06 -5.13
CA GLN A 187 11.93 -21.79 -5.37
C GLN A 187 11.37 -21.79 -6.79
N TRP A 188 10.07 -21.55 -6.89
CA TRP A 188 9.39 -21.41 -8.16
C TRP A 188 9.32 -19.92 -8.49
N LYS A 189 9.70 -19.57 -9.71
CA LYS A 189 9.53 -18.22 -10.25
C LYS A 189 8.38 -18.27 -11.25
N PHE A 190 7.39 -17.42 -11.04
CA PHE A 190 6.28 -17.22 -11.98
C PHE A 190 6.49 -15.84 -12.59
N SER A 191 6.65 -15.76 -13.90
CA SER A 191 6.81 -14.50 -14.61
C SER A 191 5.59 -14.28 -15.49
N LEU A 192 4.89 -13.17 -15.29
CA LEU A 192 3.75 -12.76 -16.10
C LEU A 192 4.17 -11.62 -17.02
N GLY A 193 4.24 -11.91 -18.31
CA GLY A 193 4.29 -10.92 -19.37
C GLY A 193 2.88 -10.41 -19.68
N HIS A 194 2.70 -9.10 -19.72
CA HIS A 194 1.44 -8.45 -20.09
C HIS A 194 1.73 -7.12 -20.80
N ARG A 195 0.75 -6.54 -21.49
CA ARG A 195 0.92 -5.18 -22.04
C ARG A 195 0.84 -4.16 -20.91
N ASP A 196 1.40 -2.98 -21.14
CA ASP A 196 1.35 -1.87 -20.18
C ASP A 196 -0.08 -1.42 -19.86
N SER A 197 -1.04 -1.73 -20.74
CA SER A 197 -2.47 -1.49 -20.53
C SER A 197 -3.12 -2.41 -19.50
N PHE A 198 -2.56 -3.59 -19.24
CA PHE A 198 -3.15 -4.55 -18.31
C PHE A 198 -2.87 -4.15 -16.85
N PRO A 199 -3.90 -3.87 -16.04
CA PRO A 199 -3.72 -3.31 -14.70
C PRO A 199 -3.44 -4.41 -13.66
N TYR A 200 -2.29 -5.08 -13.78
CA TYR A 200 -1.87 -6.18 -12.92
C TYR A 200 -1.82 -5.80 -11.43
N CYS A 201 -2.32 -6.69 -10.55
CA CYS A 201 -2.36 -6.47 -9.10
C CYS A 201 -1.69 -7.58 -8.27
N GLY A 202 -1.38 -8.74 -8.86
CA GLY A 202 -0.73 -9.85 -8.16
C GLY A 202 -1.19 -11.22 -8.66
N MET A 203 -0.67 -12.29 -8.05
CA MET A 203 -1.17 -13.65 -8.25
C MET A 203 -1.53 -14.34 -6.93
N GLU A 204 -2.50 -15.25 -7.01
CA GLU A 204 -2.82 -16.19 -5.95
C GLU A 204 -2.63 -17.62 -6.44
N LEU A 205 -2.16 -18.49 -5.54
CA LEU A 205 -1.98 -19.92 -5.80
C LEU A 205 -3.01 -20.72 -5.00
N GLU A 206 -3.71 -21.60 -5.68
CA GLU A 206 -4.67 -22.53 -5.10
C GLU A 206 -4.25 -23.97 -5.41
N ASP A 207 -4.53 -24.90 -4.51
CA ASP A 207 -4.41 -26.31 -4.84
C ASP A 207 -5.56 -26.77 -5.75
N MET A 208 -5.50 -28.02 -6.21
CA MET A 208 -6.52 -28.55 -7.11
C MET A 208 -7.91 -28.67 -6.46
N GLN A 209 -8.00 -28.53 -5.14
CA GLN A 209 -9.26 -28.49 -4.38
C GLN A 209 -9.75 -27.05 -4.16
N GLY A 210 -9.05 -26.03 -4.67
CA GLY A 210 -9.39 -24.62 -4.52
C GLY A 210 -8.99 -24.03 -3.16
N ARG A 211 -8.11 -24.70 -2.41
CA ARG A 211 -7.61 -24.16 -1.14
C ARG A 211 -6.40 -23.27 -1.39
N PRO A 212 -6.29 -22.10 -0.75
CA PRO A 212 -5.14 -21.22 -0.92
C PRO A 212 -3.85 -21.91 -0.45
N ILE A 213 -2.81 -21.85 -1.28
CA ILE A 213 -1.49 -22.39 -0.96
C ILE A 213 -0.68 -21.29 -0.25
N PRO A 214 -0.18 -21.52 0.98
CA PRO A 214 0.71 -20.57 1.62
C PRO A 214 2.10 -20.63 0.97
N PHE A 215 2.59 -19.46 0.55
CA PHE A 215 3.90 -19.28 -0.07
C PHE A 215 4.65 -18.13 0.59
N LYS A 216 5.98 -18.15 0.50
CA LYS A 216 6.76 -16.93 0.69
C LYS A 216 6.90 -16.24 -0.67
N HIS A 217 6.46 -14.99 -0.71
CA HIS A 217 6.46 -14.16 -1.91
C HIS A 217 7.66 -13.22 -1.91
N PHE A 218 8.26 -13.03 -3.07
CA PHE A 218 9.20 -11.94 -3.33
C PHE A 218 8.87 -11.35 -4.69
N THR A 219 8.66 -10.03 -4.78
CA THR A 219 8.54 -9.37 -6.07
C THR A 219 9.91 -9.30 -6.73
N GLY A 220 9.98 -9.84 -7.94
CA GLY A 220 11.18 -9.97 -8.76
C GLY A 220 11.68 -8.72 -9.46
N GLY A 221 11.01 -7.59 -9.22
CA GLY A 221 11.13 -6.37 -10.02
C GLY A 221 10.23 -6.41 -11.26
N MET A 222 9.92 -5.23 -11.78
CA MET A 222 9.19 -5.04 -13.04
C MET A 222 10.18 -4.63 -14.12
N CYS A 223 10.04 -5.20 -15.31
CA CYS A 223 10.80 -4.81 -16.50
C CYS A 223 9.81 -4.35 -17.58
N SER A 224 9.97 -3.13 -18.09
CA SER A 224 9.15 -2.61 -19.19
C SER A 224 10.01 -2.40 -20.45
N GLY A 225 9.49 -2.80 -21.60
CA GLY A 225 10.11 -2.64 -22.92
C GLY A 225 9.10 -2.14 -23.95
N GLY A 226 9.53 -1.90 -25.19
CA GLY A 226 8.76 -1.19 -26.24
C GLY A 226 7.43 -1.81 -26.71
N GLY A 227 6.88 -2.79 -26.00
CA GLY A 227 5.57 -3.40 -26.31
C GLY A 227 4.91 -4.11 -25.13
N GLY A 228 5.42 -3.96 -23.90
CA GLY A 228 4.83 -4.60 -22.73
C GLY A 228 5.71 -4.58 -21.48
N THR A 229 5.13 -5.05 -20.39
CA THR A 229 5.72 -5.16 -19.07
C THR A 229 5.75 -6.62 -18.64
N THR A 230 6.85 -7.02 -18.03
CA THR A 230 6.97 -8.32 -17.36
C THR A 230 7.08 -8.10 -15.87
N CYS A 231 6.13 -8.66 -15.13
CA CYS A 231 6.16 -8.75 -13.69
C CYS A 231 6.62 -10.16 -13.30
N SER A 232 7.65 -10.26 -12.46
CA SER A 232 8.10 -11.55 -11.94
C SER A 232 7.73 -11.65 -10.47
N GLU A 233 7.09 -12.75 -10.09
CA GLU A 233 6.80 -13.09 -8.71
C GLU A 233 7.49 -14.41 -8.36
N PHE A 234 8.18 -14.41 -7.22
CA PHE A 234 8.90 -15.57 -6.75
C PHE A 234 8.16 -16.20 -5.58
N PHE A 235 7.85 -17.48 -5.73
CA PHE A 235 7.09 -18.26 -4.77
C PHE A 235 7.95 -19.41 -4.22
N ILE A 236 8.20 -19.37 -2.91
CA ILE A 236 8.74 -20.53 -2.21
C ILE A 236 7.55 -21.34 -1.69
N LEU A 237 7.32 -22.50 -2.31
CA LEU A 237 6.28 -23.42 -1.90
C LEU A 237 6.75 -24.20 -0.68
N THR A 238 5.93 -24.20 0.37
CA THR A 238 6.25 -24.88 1.65
C THR A 238 6.05 -26.40 1.59
N ARG A 239 5.50 -26.91 0.48
CA ARG A 239 5.23 -28.33 0.22
C ARG A 239 5.47 -28.62 -1.27
N PRO A 240 5.80 -29.87 -1.65
CA PRO A 240 5.86 -30.26 -3.04
C PRO A 240 4.44 -30.29 -3.63
N TYR A 241 4.26 -29.63 -4.77
CA TYR A 241 3.05 -29.70 -5.59
C TYR A 241 3.44 -30.15 -7.00
N GLU A 242 2.63 -31.05 -7.57
CA GLU A 242 2.77 -31.45 -8.98
C GLU A 242 1.95 -30.53 -9.87
N ARG A 243 0.76 -30.15 -9.43
CA ARG A 243 -0.15 -29.23 -10.12
C ARG A 243 -0.75 -28.25 -9.14
N LEU A 244 -1.01 -27.04 -9.61
CA LEU A 244 -1.72 -26.01 -8.88
C LEU A 244 -2.54 -25.14 -9.83
N LYS A 245 -3.42 -24.33 -9.25
CA LYS A 245 -4.17 -23.29 -9.96
C LYS A 245 -3.55 -21.93 -9.67
N VAL A 246 -3.30 -21.16 -10.72
CA VAL A 246 -2.83 -19.78 -10.65
C VAL A 246 -3.99 -18.86 -10.99
N ARG A 247 -4.28 -17.92 -10.10
CA ARG A 247 -5.28 -16.87 -10.28
C ARG A 247 -4.56 -15.54 -10.46
N ILE A 248 -4.72 -14.91 -11.62
CA ILE A 248 -4.17 -13.59 -11.90
C ILE A 248 -5.15 -12.52 -11.42
N LEU A 249 -4.67 -11.61 -10.58
CA LEU A 249 -5.43 -10.49 -10.06
C LEU A 249 -5.15 -9.22 -10.86
N TYR A 250 -6.20 -8.45 -11.13
CA TYR A 250 -6.10 -7.18 -11.84
C TYR A 250 -7.04 -6.13 -11.24
N ALA A 251 -6.69 -4.86 -11.42
CA ALA A 251 -7.50 -3.74 -11.00
C ALA A 251 -8.59 -3.49 -12.05
N ASP A 252 -9.83 -3.82 -11.69
CA ASP A 252 -11.00 -3.50 -12.51
C ASP A 252 -11.47 -2.08 -12.20
N PRO A 253 -11.52 -1.18 -13.19
CA PRO A 253 -12.00 0.19 -13.00
C PRO A 253 -13.39 0.29 -12.37
N ARG A 254 -14.24 -0.73 -12.56
CA ARG A 254 -15.60 -0.80 -11.99
C ARG A 254 -15.60 -1.06 -10.48
N ASN A 255 -14.48 -1.55 -9.95
CA ASN A 255 -14.27 -1.88 -8.54
C ASN A 255 -13.40 -0.84 -7.82
N ILE A 256 -13.23 0.34 -8.41
CA ILE A 256 -12.57 1.49 -7.79
C ILE A 256 -13.52 2.12 -6.78
N GLU A 257 -13.04 2.27 -5.55
CA GLU A 257 -13.73 2.97 -4.47
C GLU A 257 -12.86 4.13 -3.98
N ILE A 258 -13.42 5.34 -3.92
CA ILE A 258 -12.73 6.48 -3.30
C ILE A 258 -13.23 6.62 -1.86
N ARG A 259 -12.31 6.46 -0.90
CA ARG A 259 -12.61 6.59 0.52
C ARG A 259 -12.07 7.89 1.08
N GLN A 260 -12.91 8.58 1.86
CA GLN A 260 -12.47 9.73 2.64
C GLN A 260 -11.92 9.24 3.97
N VAL A 261 -10.62 9.41 4.18
CA VAL A 261 -9.95 9.09 5.43
C VAL A 261 -9.77 10.37 6.24
N PRO A 262 -10.44 10.51 7.40
CA PRO A 262 -10.25 11.66 8.25
C PRO A 262 -8.85 11.61 8.88
N VAL A 263 -8.14 12.73 8.76
CA VAL A 263 -6.85 12.96 9.39
C VAL A 263 -7.06 14.03 10.45
N ASP A 264 -6.70 13.71 11.69
CA ASP A 264 -6.60 14.69 12.78
C ASP A 264 -5.49 14.25 13.71
N ILE A 265 -4.26 14.62 13.35
CA ILE A 265 -3.06 14.22 14.11
C ILE A 265 -2.26 15.45 14.51
N SER A 266 -1.75 15.42 15.74
CA SER A 266 -0.79 16.40 16.25
C SER A 266 0.51 15.70 16.62
N VAL A 267 1.62 16.23 16.14
CA VAL A 267 2.97 15.73 16.41
C VAL A 267 3.73 16.77 17.22
N GLY A 268 4.26 16.35 18.36
CA GLY A 268 5.12 17.17 19.20
C GLY A 268 6.51 17.32 18.58
N MET A 269 7.06 18.53 18.60
CA MET A 269 8.35 18.86 17.97
C MET A 269 9.58 18.46 18.81
N GLY A 270 9.38 17.94 20.03
CA GLY A 270 10.45 17.40 20.88
C GLY A 270 11.44 18.45 21.44
N GLY A 271 11.26 19.74 21.16
CA GLY A 271 12.10 20.86 21.64
C GLY A 271 12.26 21.97 20.60
N LEU A 272 13.00 23.03 20.93
CA LEU A 272 13.31 24.14 20.00
C LEU A 272 13.99 23.61 18.74
N LEU A 273 13.51 24.03 17.57
CA LEU A 273 14.11 23.71 16.28
C LEU A 273 15.47 24.39 16.14
N ASN A 274 16.54 23.70 16.55
CA ASN A 274 17.89 24.19 16.42
C ASN A 274 18.31 24.25 14.93
N LYS A 275 18.19 25.42 14.32
CA LYS A 275 18.63 25.72 12.93
C LYS A 275 20.16 25.65 12.72
N GLY A 276 20.91 25.08 13.66
CA GLY A 276 22.36 25.26 13.78
C GLY A 276 23.11 23.97 14.10
N LYS A 277 23.00 22.94 13.24
CA LYS A 277 24.08 21.97 13.06
C LYS A 277 24.23 21.67 11.58
N VAL A 278 25.09 22.46 10.94
CA VAL A 278 25.77 22.06 9.70
C VAL A 278 26.49 20.75 10.02
N PHE A 279 26.08 19.65 9.39
CA PHE A 279 26.88 18.43 9.42
C PHE A 279 28.19 18.74 8.68
N PRO A 280 29.37 18.52 9.28
CA PRO A 280 30.61 18.58 8.53
C PRO A 280 30.57 17.47 7.47
N ALA A 281 30.84 17.86 6.23
CA ALA A 281 31.12 16.90 5.16
C ALA A 281 32.40 16.14 5.52
N GLU A 282 32.32 14.81 5.57
CA GLU A 282 33.44 13.91 5.28
C GLU A 282 33.17 13.21 3.96
#